data_AF-A0A2A5RP80-F1
#
_entry.id   AF-A0A2A5RP80-F1
#
_cell.length_a   1.000
_cell.length_b   1.000
_cell.length_c   1.000
_cell.angle_alpha   90.00
_cell.angle_beta   90.00
_cell.angle_gamma   90.00
#
_symmetry.space_group_name_H-M   'P 1'
#
loop_
_entity.id
_entity.type
_entity.pdbx_description
1 polymer ?
#
loop_
_entity_poly.entity_id
_entity_poly.type
_entity_poly.pdbx_seq_one_letter_code
_entity_poly.pdbx_strand_id
1 'polypeptide(L)'
;MKEEIMKKLKIKTEKLPQDIVRSAWVLAFGALAPMLDSTMVNIAINKLQIDLNTSLNMIQWAITGYVLALAVAIPVCGFFVNHFNGKIVLQVATIAFGLFSMFSGLAWNIQSFIFFRAIQGFSAGFVTLLMSTLLMKIAPKDKLG
;
A
#
# COMPACT_ATOMS: atom_id res chain seq x y z
N MET A 1 -44.08 -16.30 11.32
CA MET A 1 -43.25 -16.63 10.14
C MET A 1 -42.60 -15.42 9.46
N LYS A 2 -43.34 -14.38 9.02
CA LYS A 2 -42.73 -13.15 8.45
C LYS A 2 -41.88 -12.34 9.44
N GLU A 3 -42.23 -12.33 10.72
CA GLU A 3 -41.45 -11.64 11.76
C GLU A 3 -40.10 -12.31 12.08
N GLU A 4 -40.01 -13.64 12.03
CA GLU A 4 -38.74 -14.37 12.20
C GLU A 4 -37.80 -14.15 11.01
N ILE A 5 -38.36 -14.04 9.80
CA ILE A 5 -37.60 -13.73 8.58
C ILE A 5 -37.10 -12.27 8.62
N MET A 6 -37.91 -11.32 9.11
CA MET A 6 -37.50 -9.93 9.33
C MET A 6 -36.45 -9.78 10.45
N LYS A 7 -36.47 -10.65 11.47
CA LYS A 7 -35.41 -10.71 12.49
C LYS A 7 -34.08 -11.23 11.94
N LYS A 8 -34.10 -12.17 11.00
CA LYS A 8 -32.90 -12.66 10.30
C LYS A 8 -32.38 -11.66 9.24
N LEU A 9 -33.26 -10.83 8.67
CA LEU A 9 -32.93 -9.74 7.74
C LEU A 9 -32.43 -8.44 8.42
N LYS A 10 -32.56 -8.34 9.76
CA LYS A 10 -31.73 -7.42 10.56
C LYS A 10 -30.31 -7.96 10.58
N ILE A 11 -29.64 -7.88 9.43
CA ILE A 11 -28.18 -7.83 9.37
C ILE A 11 -27.78 -6.89 10.47
N LYS A 12 -27.10 -7.43 11.48
CA LYS A 12 -26.67 -6.75 12.68
C LYS A 12 -25.84 -5.54 12.23
N THR A 13 -26.49 -4.39 12.08
CA THR A 13 -25.84 -3.08 12.02
C THR A 13 -25.41 -2.73 13.44
N GLU A 14 -24.74 -3.68 14.11
CA GLU A 14 -23.89 -3.35 15.23
C GLU A 14 -22.88 -2.37 14.66
N LYS A 15 -23.01 -1.11 15.07
CA LYS A 15 -22.03 -0.08 14.77
C LYS A 15 -20.68 -0.66 15.17
N LEU A 16 -19.78 -0.79 14.19
CA LEU A 16 -18.42 -1.22 14.47
C LEU A 16 -17.88 -0.32 15.58
N PRO A 17 -17.23 -0.89 16.63
CA PRO A 17 -16.62 -0.09 17.67
C PRO A 17 -15.76 0.99 17.03
N GLN A 18 -15.83 2.22 17.55
CA GLN A 18 -15.26 3.41 16.93
C GLN A 18 -13.74 3.28 16.70
N ASP A 19 -13.08 2.46 17.51
CA ASP A 19 -11.66 2.11 17.38
C ASP A 19 -11.35 1.25 16.14
N ILE A 20 -12.26 0.37 15.74
CA ILE A 20 -12.14 -0.43 14.50
C ILE A 20 -12.33 0.47 13.29
N VAL A 21 -13.32 1.37 13.33
CA VAL A 21 -13.56 2.33 12.23
C VAL A 21 -12.38 3.28 12.07
N ARG A 22 -11.81 3.77 13.18
CA ARG A 22 -10.63 4.63 13.16
C ARG A 22 -9.42 3.90 12.59
N SER A 23 -9.21 2.65 13.00
CA SER A 23 -8.13 1.81 12.46
C SER A 23 -8.33 1.55 10.97
N ALA A 24 -9.55 1.20 10.54
CA ALA A 24 -9.88 0.98 9.13
C ALA A 24 -9.65 2.23 8.27
N TRP A 25 -9.97 3.43 8.77
CA TRP A 25 -9.65 4.68 8.07
C TRP A 25 -8.14 4.90 7.93
N VAL A 26 -7.36 4.69 8.99
CA VAL A 26 -5.89 4.77 8.92
C VAL A 26 -5.34 3.77 7.91
N LEU A 27 -5.86 2.55 7.89
CA LEU A 27 -5.48 1.53 6.92
C LEU A 27 -5.85 1.93 5.48
N ALA A 28 -7.05 2.49 5.28
CA ALA A 28 -7.50 2.96 3.97
C ALA A 28 -6.62 4.09 3.43
N PHE A 29 -6.36 5.12 4.25
CA PHE A 29 -5.49 6.24 3.85
C PHE A 29 -4.06 5.78 3.55
N GLY A 30 -3.52 4.84 4.33
CA GLY A 30 -2.18 4.30 4.05
C GLY A 30 -2.11 3.49 2.76
N ALA A 31 -3.21 2.81 2.36
CA ALA A 31 -3.27 2.05 1.11
C ALA A 31 -3.43 2.96 -0.12
N LEU A 32 -4.03 4.15 0.04
CA LEU A 32 -4.15 5.14 -1.03
C LEU A 32 -2.79 5.74 -1.42
N ALA A 33 -1.84 5.87 -0.49
CA ALA A 33 -0.55 6.51 -0.76
C ALA A 33 0.28 5.80 -1.86
N PRO A 34 0.46 4.47 -1.84
CA PRO A 34 1.10 3.75 -2.95
C PRO A 34 0.37 3.86 -4.29
N MET A 35 -0.97 3.92 -4.27
CA MET A 35 -1.75 4.07 -5.50
C MET A 35 -1.54 5.46 -6.12
N LEU A 36 -1.56 6.50 -5.28
CA LEU A 36 -1.32 7.87 -5.71
C LEU A 36 0.12 8.09 -6.19
N ASP A 37 1.10 7.45 -5.55
CA ASP A 37 2.50 7.51 -5.98
C ASP A 37 2.68 7.01 -7.42
N SER A 38 2.15 5.82 -7.72
CA SER A 38 2.25 5.22 -9.06
C SER A 38 1.56 6.08 -10.14
N THR A 39 0.38 6.65 -9.85
CA THR A 39 -0.29 7.55 -10.80
C THR A 39 0.44 8.86 -10.98
N MET A 40 1.01 9.44 -9.91
CA MET A 40 1.80 10.66 -9.97
C MET A 40 2.99 10.50 -10.92
N VAL A 41 3.71 9.39 -10.87
CA VAL A 41 4.84 9.13 -11.79
C VAL A 41 4.38 9.19 -13.23
N ASN A 42 3.29 8.49 -13.54
CA ASN A 42 2.78 8.35 -14.90
C ASN A 42 2.37 9.71 -15.47
N ILE A 43 1.78 10.57 -14.65
CA ILE A 43 1.44 11.95 -15.03
C ILE A 43 2.71 12.81 -15.17
N ALA A 44 3.72 12.58 -14.34
CA ALA A 44 4.94 13.37 -14.29
C ALA A 44 6.02 12.93 -15.29
N ILE A 45 5.80 11.91 -16.14
CA ILE A 45 6.82 11.36 -17.05
C ILE A 45 7.52 12.46 -17.85
N ASN A 46 6.76 13.31 -18.56
CA ASN A 46 7.32 14.37 -19.39
C ASN A 46 8.17 15.35 -18.56
N LYS A 47 7.71 15.68 -17.36
CA LYS A 47 8.43 16.58 -16.45
C LYS A 47 9.73 15.94 -15.94
N LEU A 48 9.68 14.65 -15.56
CA LEU A 48 10.85 13.88 -15.13
C LEU A 48 11.90 13.74 -16.25
N GLN A 49 11.48 13.63 -17.52
CA GLN A 49 12.41 13.60 -18.66
C GLN A 49 13.21 14.90 -18.78
N ILE A 50 12.54 16.03 -18.60
CA ILE A 50 13.14 17.36 -18.67
C ILE A 50 14.04 17.60 -17.45
N ASP A 51 13.52 17.39 -16.24
CA ASP A 51 14.20 17.69 -14.99
C ASP A 51 15.44 16.80 -14.75
N LEU A 52 15.37 15.52 -15.15
CA LEU A 52 16.48 14.56 -15.03
C LEU A 52 17.30 14.40 -16.32
N ASN A 53 16.98 15.17 -17.36
CA ASN A 53 17.61 15.13 -18.69
C ASN A 53 17.81 13.68 -19.19
N THR A 54 16.73 12.91 -19.24
CA THR A 54 16.77 11.46 -19.51
C THR A 54 15.75 11.03 -20.56
N SER A 55 15.99 9.86 -21.16
CA SER A 55 15.04 9.24 -22.09
C SER A 55 13.86 8.59 -21.39
N LEU A 56 12.75 8.46 -22.12
CA LEU A 56 11.54 7.76 -21.66
C LEU A 56 11.83 6.32 -21.24
N ASN A 57 12.71 5.62 -21.97
CA ASN A 57 13.10 4.25 -21.67
C ASN A 57 13.66 4.10 -20.25
N MET A 58 14.45 5.07 -19.77
CA MET A 58 15.00 5.01 -18.42
C MET A 58 13.94 5.27 -17.34
N ILE A 59 12.96 6.14 -17.61
CA ILE A 59 11.84 6.36 -16.68
C ILE A 59 10.94 5.13 -16.61
N GLN A 60 10.73 4.44 -17.74
CA GLN A 60 9.99 3.18 -17.76
C GLN A 60 10.66 2.12 -16.88
N TRP A 61 12.00 2.05 -16.85
CA TRP A 61 12.72 1.19 -15.90
C TRP A 61 12.44 1.53 -14.44
N ALA A 62 12.15 2.79 -14.09
CA ALA A 62 11.73 3.16 -12.74
C ALA A 62 10.35 2.59 -12.39
N ILE A 63 9.41 2.59 -13.33
CA ILE A 63 8.07 2.01 -13.17
C ILE A 63 8.17 0.48 -13.09
N THR A 64 8.89 -0.14 -14.03
CA THR A 64 9.11 -1.59 -14.04
C THR A 64 9.82 -2.06 -12.77
N GLY A 65 10.87 -1.35 -12.34
CA GLY A 65 11.60 -1.65 -11.12
C GLY A 65 10.72 -1.57 -9.87
N TYR A 66 9.86 -0.55 -9.78
CA TYR A 66 8.87 -0.44 -8.70
C TYR A 66 7.94 -1.64 -8.66
N VAL A 67 7.38 -2.05 -9.81
CA VAL A 67 6.44 -3.18 -9.89
C VAL A 67 7.13 -4.51 -9.58
N LEU A 68 8.35 -4.73 -10.08
CA LEU A 68 9.14 -5.92 -9.77
C LEU A 68 9.46 -6.02 -8.28
N ALA A 69 9.89 -4.92 -7.66
CA ALA A 69 10.17 -4.88 -6.23
C ALA A 69 8.90 -5.11 -5.39
N LEU A 70 7.77 -4.55 -5.81
CA LEU A 70 6.46 -4.81 -5.21
C LEU A 70 6.07 -6.29 -5.31
N ALA A 71 6.29 -6.94 -6.45
CA ALA A 71 6.02 -8.36 -6.63
C ALA A 71 6.90 -9.24 -5.73
N VAL A 72 8.19 -8.91 -5.61
CA VAL A 72 9.13 -9.61 -4.71
C VAL A 72 8.76 -9.40 -3.24
N ALA A 73 8.21 -8.25 -2.87
CA ALA A 73 7.78 -7.98 -1.51
C ALA A 73 6.66 -8.90 -1.02
N ILE A 74 5.81 -9.43 -1.91
CA ILE A 74 4.67 -10.28 -1.54
C ILE A 74 5.11 -11.54 -0.79
N PRO A 75 5.97 -12.43 -1.36
CA PRO A 75 6.42 -13.63 -0.64
C PRO A 75 7.25 -13.29 0.60
N VAL A 76 8.08 -12.23 0.56
CA VAL A 76 8.89 -11.81 1.71
C VAL A 76 7.99 -11.34 2.86
N CYS A 77 6.95 -10.58 2.55
CA CYS A 77 5.98 -10.15 3.55
C CYS A 77 5.25 -11.35 4.17
N GLY A 78 4.94 -12.40 3.39
CA GLY A 78 4.38 -13.65 3.91
C GLY A 78 5.27 -14.28 4.99
N PHE A 79 6.59 -14.31 4.77
CA PHE A 79 7.55 -14.75 5.78
C PHE A 79 7.54 -13.85 7.02
N PHE A 80 7.57 -12.52 6.84
CA PHE A 80 7.59 -11.57 7.95
C PHE A 80 6.32 -11.60 8.81
N VAL A 81 5.15 -11.78 8.21
CA VAL A 81 3.87 -11.86 8.94
C VAL A 81 3.79 -13.08 9.84
N ASN A 82 4.46 -14.17 9.46
CA ASN A 82 4.48 -15.40 10.24
C ASN A 82 5.44 -15.32 11.44
N HIS A 83 6.48 -14.50 11.36
CA HIS A 83 7.53 -14.39 12.39
C HIS A 83 7.43 -13.13 13.25
N PHE A 84 6.81 -12.06 12.75
CA PHE A 84 6.74 -10.74 13.41
C PHE A 84 5.31 -10.26 13.60
N ASN A 85 5.13 -9.26 14.47
CA ASN A 85 3.84 -8.61 14.65
C ASN A 85 3.48 -7.78 13.41
N GLY A 86 2.45 -8.21 12.66
CA GLY A 86 2.02 -7.55 11.42
C GLY A 86 1.72 -6.05 11.57
N LYS A 87 1.31 -5.58 12.75
CA LYS A 87 1.10 -4.14 13.00
C LYS A 87 2.41 -3.35 12.97
N ILE A 88 3.47 -3.89 13.60
CA ILE A 88 4.79 -3.26 13.62
C ILE A 88 5.38 -3.28 12.21
N VAL A 89 5.28 -4.41 11.51
CA VAL A 89 5.76 -4.53 10.13
C VAL A 89 5.06 -3.49 9.23
N LEU A 90 3.74 -3.30 9.39
CA LEU A 90 3.00 -2.29 8.64
C LEU A 90 3.50 -0.88 8.94
N GLN A 91 3.68 -0.53 10.21
CA GLN A 91 4.18 0.80 10.60
C GLN A 91 5.56 1.10 10.02
N VAL A 92 6.49 0.13 10.11
CA VAL A 92 7.83 0.26 9.53
C VAL A 92 7.76 0.41 8.01
N ALA A 93 6.94 -0.41 7.33
CA ALA A 93 6.78 -0.35 5.88
C ALA A 93 6.19 1.00 5.43
N THR A 94 5.20 1.55 6.15
CA THR A 94 4.62 2.86 5.85
C THR A 94 5.64 3.99 6.05
N ILE A 95 6.43 3.95 7.13
CA ILE A 95 7.49 4.95 7.36
C ILE A 95 8.56 4.86 6.26
N ALA A 96 9.01 3.64 5.93
CA ALA A 96 9.96 3.41 4.85
C ALA A 96 9.44 3.93 3.51
N PHE A 97 8.18 3.64 3.17
CA PHE A 97 7.53 4.16 1.96
C PHE A 97 7.58 5.69 1.91
N GLY A 98 7.23 6.37 3.00
CA GLY A 98 7.28 7.84 3.06
C GLY A 98 8.70 8.40 2.91
N LEU A 99 9.70 7.79 3.57
CA LEU A 99 11.09 8.22 3.47
C LEU A 99 11.65 8.06 2.05
N PHE A 100 11.43 6.89 1.42
CA PHE A 100 11.90 6.66 0.06
C PHE A 100 11.11 7.45 -0.97
N SER A 101 9.83 7.76 -0.72
CA SER A 101 9.06 8.70 -1.54
C SER A 101 9.71 10.09 -1.55
N MET A 102 10.11 10.60 -0.39
CA MET A 102 10.83 11.87 -0.27
C MET A 102 12.18 11.83 -1.01
N PHE A 103 12.94 10.74 -0.86
CA PHE A 103 14.21 10.57 -1.58
C PHE A 103 14.04 10.44 -3.10
N SER A 104 12.94 9.86 -3.57
CA SER A 104 12.62 9.82 -5.01
C SER A 104 12.38 11.22 -5.58
N GLY A 105 11.78 12.13 -4.80
CA GLY A 105 11.59 13.52 -5.19
C GLY A 105 12.88 14.37 -5.16
N LEU A 106 13.86 13.96 -4.37
CA LEU A 106 15.17 14.62 -4.24
C LEU A 106 16.27 13.99 -5.12
N ALA A 107 15.90 13.06 -6.00
CA ALA A 107 16.86 12.35 -6.82
C ALA A 107 17.63 13.30 -7.76
N TRP A 108 18.95 13.19 -7.76
CA TRP A 108 19.86 14.01 -8.58
C TRP A 108 20.14 13.44 -9.97
N ASN A 109 19.81 12.17 -10.21
CA ASN A 109 19.95 11.52 -11.50
C ASN A 109 18.94 10.37 -11.65
N ILE A 110 18.76 9.89 -12.88
CA ILE A 110 17.78 8.84 -13.18
C ILE A 110 18.08 7.49 -12.50
N GLN A 111 19.35 7.15 -12.28
CA GLN A 111 19.71 5.89 -11.63
C GLN A 111 19.35 5.88 -10.14
N SER A 112 19.65 6.97 -9.42
CA SER A 112 19.23 7.15 -8.03
C SER A 112 17.72 7.21 -7.91
N PHE A 113 17.03 7.85 -8.86
CA PHE A 113 15.57 7.84 -8.93
C PHE A 113 15.00 6.43 -9.06
N ILE A 114 15.53 5.62 -9.99
CA ILE A 114 15.13 4.21 -10.18
C ILE A 114 15.39 3.39 -8.91
N PHE A 115 16.56 3.58 -8.28
CA PHE A 115 16.93 2.85 -7.08
C PHE A 115 16.00 3.15 -5.90
N PHE A 116 15.75 4.43 -5.60
CA PHE A 116 14.82 4.81 -4.54
C PHE A 116 13.40 4.33 -4.83
N ARG A 117 12.97 4.39 -6.11
CA ARG A 117 11.68 3.84 -6.55
C ARG A 117 11.56 2.34 -6.34
N ALA A 118 12.61 1.58 -6.61
CA ALA A 118 12.59 0.13 -6.38
C ALA A 118 12.38 -0.18 -4.89
N ILE A 119 13.11 0.51 -3.99
CA ILE A 119 12.97 0.31 -2.54
C ILE A 119 11.59 0.79 -2.05
N GLN A 120 11.09 1.90 -2.61
CA GLN A 120 9.76 2.41 -2.32
C GLN A 120 8.68 1.40 -2.75
N GLY A 121 8.83 0.78 -3.93
CA GLY A 121 7.93 -0.27 -4.44
C GLY A 121 7.93 -1.54 -3.58
N PHE A 122 9.10 -1.93 -3.08
CA PHE A 122 9.21 -3.01 -2.10
C PHE A 122 8.40 -2.69 -0.84
N SER A 123 8.55 -1.48 -0.29
CA SER A 123 7.80 -1.01 0.88
C SER A 123 6.29 -0.96 0.61
N ALA A 124 5.89 -0.51 -0.59
CA ALA A 124 4.50 -0.48 -1.02
C ALA A 124 3.84 -1.87 -1.12
N GLY A 125 4.61 -2.90 -1.50
CA GLY A 125 4.14 -4.29 -1.52
C GLY A 125 3.80 -4.79 -0.11
N PHE A 126 4.65 -4.50 0.87
CA PHE A 126 4.36 -4.78 2.29
C PHE A 126 3.10 -4.06 2.76
N VAL A 127 2.98 -2.76 2.47
CA VAL A 127 1.79 -1.98 2.88
C VAL A 127 0.53 -2.61 2.29
N THR A 128 0.47 -2.82 0.98
CA THR A 128 -0.74 -3.35 0.31
C THR A 128 -1.17 -4.71 0.85
N LEU A 129 -0.21 -5.63 1.10
CA LEU A 129 -0.51 -6.96 1.61
C LEU A 129 -0.90 -6.95 3.10
N LEU A 130 -0.20 -6.18 3.92
CA LEU A 130 -0.47 -6.10 5.36
C LEU A 130 -1.77 -5.39 5.65
N MET A 131 -2.11 -4.35 4.88
CA MET A 131 -3.37 -3.64 5.00
C MET A 131 -4.56 -4.57 4.80
N SER A 132 -4.57 -5.33 3.70
CA SER A 132 -5.63 -6.30 3.41
C SER A 132 -5.68 -7.41 4.47
N THR A 133 -4.52 -7.94 4.89
CA THR A 133 -4.43 -8.99 5.91
C THR A 133 -4.91 -8.53 7.29
N LEU A 134 -4.48 -7.36 7.75
CA LEU A 134 -4.87 -6.82 9.06
C LEU A 134 -6.34 -6.38 9.08
N LEU A 135 -6.83 -5.80 7.97
CA LEU A 135 -8.23 -5.45 7.85
C LEU A 135 -9.12 -6.70 7.92
N MET A 136 -8.74 -7.81 7.26
CA MET A 136 -9.44 -9.08 7.39
C MET A 136 -9.38 -9.66 8.82
N LYS A 137 -8.28 -9.48 9.54
CA LYS A 137 -8.17 -9.92 10.95
C LYS A 137 -9.07 -9.13 11.90
N ILE A 138 -9.32 -7.85 11.61
CA ILE A 138 -10.13 -6.96 12.46
C ILE A 138 -11.61 -7.00 12.03
N ALA A 139 -11.90 -7.36 10.78
CA ALA A 139 -13.27 -7.48 10.28
C ALA A 139 -14.03 -8.60 11.02
N PRO A 140 -15.28 -8.35 11.49
CA PRO A 140 -16.10 -9.39 12.09
C PRO A 140 -16.35 -10.52 11.07
N LYS A 141 -16.12 -11.78 11.47
CA LYS A 141 -16.31 -12.96 10.61
C LYS A 141 -17.73 -13.03 10.01
N ASP A 142 -18.73 -12.49 10.71
CA ASP A 142 -20.14 -12.42 10.28
C ASP A 142 -20.44 -11.37 9.18
N LYS A 143 -19.43 -10.63 8.70
CA LYS A 143 -19.58 -9.63 7.61
C LYS A 143 -18.65 -9.89 6.43
N LEU A 144 -17.95 -11.02 6.42
CA LEU A 144 -17.09 -11.45 5.33
C LEU A 144 -17.88 -12.38 4.40
N GLY A 145 -18.85 -11.81 3.66
CA GLY A 145 -19.65 -12.52 2.65
C GLY A 145 -20.84 -13.29 3.19
#